data_AF-A0A7L4LY29-F1
#
_entry.id   AF-A0A7L4LY29-F1
#
_cell.length_a   1.000
_cell.length_b   1.000
_cell.length_c   1.000
_cell.angle_alpha   90.00
_cell.angle_beta   90.00
_cell.angle_gamma   90.00
#
_symmetry.space_group_name_H-M   'P 1'
#
loop_
_entity.id
_entity.type
_entity.pdbx_description
1 polymer ?
#
loop_
_entity_poly.entity_id
_entity_poly.type
_entity_poly.pdbx_seq_one_letter_code
_entity_poly.pdbx_strand_id
1 'polypeptide(L)' 'MDEWDLPQWKKEVESLKYQLAYKREMSSKTIPEFVKWIEDGIPEDPFLNPELMKNNPWVEKGKCTIL' A
#
# COMPACT_ATOMS: atom_id res chain seq x y z
N MET A 1 22.57 -11.55 -19.50
CA MET A 1 22.62 -11.00 -18.13
C MET A 1 23.89 -10.20 -18.10
N ASP A 2 23.78 -8.87 -18.05
CA ASP A 2 24.96 -8.02 -18.08
C ASP A 2 25.80 -8.32 -16.84
N GLU A 3 27.08 -8.62 -17.07
CA GLU A 3 28.01 -8.94 -16.00
C GLU A 3 28.23 -7.67 -15.17
N TRP A 4 27.72 -7.66 -13.95
CA TRP A 4 27.90 -6.53 -13.06
C TRP A 4 29.37 -6.39 -12.66
N ASP A 5 29.82 -5.15 -12.51
CA ASP A 5 31.16 -4.87 -12.04
C ASP A 5 31.30 -5.18 -10.52
N LEU A 6 32.54 -5.38 -10.08
CA LEU A 6 32.87 -5.66 -8.69
C LEU A 6 32.25 -4.65 -7.69
N PRO A 7 32.25 -3.33 -7.96
CA PRO A 7 31.57 -2.34 -7.11
C PRO A 7 30.07 -2.59 -6.98
N GLN A 8 29.36 -2.85 -8.09
CA GLN A 8 27.92 -3.12 -8.07
C GLN A 8 27.62 -4.39 -7.27
N TRP A 9 28.39 -5.47 -7.45
CA TRP A 9 28.23 -6.68 -6.66
C TRP A 9 28.36 -6.44 -5.15
N LYS A 10 29.34 -5.62 -4.73
CA LYS A 10 29.51 -5.28 -3.31
C LYS A 10 28.31 -4.53 -2.76
N LYS A 11 27.77 -3.57 -3.52
CA LYS A 11 26.57 -2.81 -3.12
C LYS A 11 25.36 -3.73 -2.93
N GLU A 12 25.19 -4.71 -3.80
CA GLU A 12 24.08 -5.67 -3.73
C GLU A 12 24.23 -6.61 -2.55
N VAL A 13 25.45 -7.07 -2.27
CA VAL A 13 25.73 -7.86 -1.05
C VAL A 13 25.40 -7.08 0.21
N GLU A 14 25.76 -5.80 0.29
CA GLU A 14 25.43 -4.96 1.44
C GLU A 14 23.91 -4.69 1.53
N SER A 15 23.23 -4.48 0.40
CA SER A 15 21.76 -4.38 0.34
C SER A 15 21.09 -5.65 0.88
N LEU A 16 21.56 -6.82 0.50
CA LEU A 16 21.02 -8.11 0.97
C LEU A 16 21.26 -8.33 2.47
N LYS A 17 22.45 -7.98 2.98
CA LYS A 17 22.73 -8.04 4.43
C LYS A 17 21.79 -7.14 5.22
N TYR A 18 21.53 -5.93 4.71
CA TYR A 18 20.59 -5.01 5.32
C TYR A 18 19.16 -5.59 5.35
N GLN A 19 18.68 -6.13 4.23
CA GLN A 19 17.36 -6.76 4.15
C GLN A 19 17.24 -7.99 5.06
N LEU A 20 18.31 -8.79 5.18
CA LEU A 20 18.34 -9.97 6.05
C LEU A 20 18.19 -9.61 7.52
N ALA A 21 18.73 -8.46 7.95
CA ALA A 21 18.64 -7.98 9.32
C ALA A 21 17.22 -7.52 9.71
N TYR A 22 16.30 -7.37 8.75
CA TYR A 22 14.94 -6.94 9.02
C TYR A 22 14.15 -8.03 9.76
N LYS A 23 13.58 -7.67 10.91
CA LYS A 23 12.73 -8.56 11.69
C LYS A 23 11.39 -8.73 10.99
N ARG A 24 11.07 -9.98 10.64
CA ARG A 24 9.77 -10.33 10.05
C ARG A 24 8.76 -10.60 11.16
N GLU A 25 7.52 -10.23 10.92
CA GLU A 25 6.39 -10.64 11.74
C GLU A 25 5.69 -11.86 11.14
N MET A 26 5.06 -12.67 11.99
CA MET A 26 4.32 -13.84 11.56
C MET A 26 3.06 -13.42 10.80
N SER A 27 2.82 -14.03 9.64
CA SER A 27 1.60 -13.78 8.86
C SER A 27 0.33 -14.10 9.65
N SER A 28 0.38 -15.05 10.59
CA SER A 28 -0.74 -15.35 11.48
C SER A 28 -1.11 -14.20 12.44
N LYS A 29 -0.22 -13.22 12.63
CA LYS A 29 -0.50 -11.98 13.37
C LYS A 29 -0.92 -10.84 12.44
N THR A 30 -0.15 -10.62 11.37
CA THR A 30 -0.38 -9.47 10.49
C THR A 30 -1.64 -9.62 9.62
N ILE A 31 -2.01 -10.85 9.22
CA ILE A 31 -3.22 -11.07 8.41
C ILE A 31 -4.49 -10.69 9.18
N PRO A 32 -4.74 -11.16 10.43
CA PRO A 32 -5.89 -10.72 11.20
C PRO A 32 -5.98 -9.20 11.39
N GLU A 33 -4.85 -8.55 11.66
CA GLU A 33 -4.81 -7.09 11.80
C GLU A 33 -5.19 -6.38 10.49
N PHE A 34 -4.68 -6.89 9.36
CA PHE A 34 -5.01 -6.36 8.05
C PHE A 34 -6.49 -6.57 7.69
N VAL A 35 -7.04 -7.74 7.99
CA VAL A 35 -8.48 -8.02 7.81
C VAL A 35 -9.32 -7.06 8.63
N LYS A 36 -8.98 -6.88 9.91
CA LYS A 36 -9.68 -5.93 10.79
C LYS A 36 -9.63 -4.51 10.23
N TRP A 37 -8.46 -4.07 9.76
CA TRP A 37 -8.32 -2.74 9.16
C TRP A 37 -9.19 -2.56 7.91
N ILE A 38 -9.32 -3.59 7.08
CA ILE A 38 -10.24 -3.59 5.93
C ILE A 38 -11.68 -3.48 6.42
N GLU A 39 -12.10 -4.34 7.35
CA GLU A 39 -13.47 -4.38 7.88
C GLU A 39 -13.88 -3.04 8.51
N ASP A 40 -12.99 -2.43 9.29
CA ASP A 40 -13.19 -1.12 9.91
C ASP A 40 -13.36 0.00 8.85
N GLY A 41 -12.71 -0.14 7.68
CA GLY A 41 -12.80 0.82 6.57
C GLY A 41 -13.99 0.62 5.64
N ILE A 42 -14.61 -0.57 5.62
CA ILE A 42 -15.74 -0.88 4.73
C ILE A 42 -16.88 0.15 4.85
N PRO A 43 -17.33 0.59 6.04
CA PRO A 43 -18.45 1.53 6.15
C PRO A 43 -18.17 2.91 5.55
N GLU A 44 -16.90 3.29 5.42
CA GLU A 44 -16.47 4.60 4.93
C GLU A 44 -16.05 4.57 3.45
N ASP A 45 -15.94 3.39 2.85
CA ASP A 45 -15.54 3.24 1.45
C ASP A 45 -16.68 3.67 0.51
N PRO A 46 -16.53 4.77 -0.27
CA PRO A 46 -17.56 5.23 -1.19
C PRO A 46 -17.82 4.28 -2.37
N PHE A 47 -16.86 3.42 -2.72
CA PHE A 47 -17.04 2.42 -3.77
C PHE A 47 -17.84 1.21 -3.31
N LEU A 48 -17.88 0.94 -2.00
CA LEU A 48 -18.70 -0.13 -1.40
C LEU A 48 -20.06 0.38 -0.93
N ASN A 49 -20.18 1.67 -0.59
CA ASN A 49 -21.40 2.28 -0.06
C ASN A 49 -21.93 3.39 -0.99
N PRO A 50 -22.93 3.10 -1.85
CA PRO A 50 -23.49 4.07 -2.79
C PRO A 50 -24.06 5.34 -2.14
N GLU A 51 -24.48 5.26 -0.88
CA GLU A 51 -24.97 6.41 -0.11
C GLU A 51 -23.90 7.50 0.07
N LEU A 52 -22.63 7.12 0.20
CA LEU A 52 -21.50 8.04 0.32
C LEU A 52 -21.18 8.75 -1.01
N MET A 53 -21.55 8.14 -2.14
CA MET A 53 -21.34 8.71 -3.47
C MET A 53 -22.23 9.93 -3.76
N LYS A 54 -23.24 10.21 -2.91
CA LYS A 54 -24.05 11.43 -3.01
C LYS A 54 -23.24 12.71 -2.86
N ASN A 55 -22.13 12.64 -2.11
CA ASN A 55 -21.20 13.76 -1.93
C ASN A 55 -20.04 13.75 -2.93
N ASN A 56 -20.05 12.86 -3.92
CA ASN A 56 -18.98 12.76 -4.89
C ASN A 56 -18.94 14.03 -5.79
N PRO A 57 -17.85 14.83 -5.74
CA PRO A 57 -17.74 16.08 -6.50
C PRO A 57 -17.64 15.86 -8.01
N TRP A 58 -17.44 14.61 -8.45
CA TRP A 58 -17.30 14.22 -9.86
C TRP A 58 -18.62 13.75 -10.50
N VAL A 59 -19.69 13.51 -9.73
CA VAL A 59 -20.97 13.02 -10.27
C VAL A 59 -21.75 14.13 -10.98
N GLU A 60 -21.74 15.34 -10.42
CA GLU A 60 -22.41 16.50 -11.01
C GLU A 60 -21.41 17.47 -11.60
N LYS A 61 -21.61 17.86 -12.88
CA LYS A 61 -20.82 18.91 -13.52
C LYS A 61 -21.00 20.22 -12.75
N GLY A 62 -19.93 20.70 -12.10
CA GLY A 62 -19.89 21.99 -11.41
C GLY A 62 -19.51 21.96 -9.93
N LYS A 63 -19.46 20.78 -9.29
CA LYS A 63 -18.97 20.65 -7.89
C LYS A 63 -17.46 20.46 -7.76
N CYS A 64 -16.76 20.17 -8.86
CA CYS A 64 -15.31 20.04 -8.89
C CYS A 64 -14.65 21.42 -9.03
N THR A 65 -14.04 21.91 -7.96
CA THR A 65 -13.17 23.09 -7.98
C THR A 65 -11.73 22.61 -8.13
N ILE A 66 -11.09 22.92 -9.26
CA ILE A 66 -9.66 22.67 -9.44
C ILE A 66 -8.92 23.81 -8.72
N LEU A 67 -8.15 23.48 -7.68
CA LEU A 67 -7.32 24.41 -6.91
C LEU A 67 -6.01 24.73 -7.66
#